data_AF-A0A1V9VWC7-F1
#
_entry.id   AF-A0A1V9VWC7-F1
#
_cell.length_a   1.000
_cell.length_b   1.000
_cell.length_c   1.000
_cell.angle_alpha   90.00
_cell.angle_beta   90.00
_cell.angle_gamma   90.00
#
_symmetry.space_group_name_H-M   'P 1'
#
loop_
_entity.id
_entity.type
_entity.pdbx_description
1 polymer ?
#
loop_
_entity_poly.entity_id
_entity_poly.type
_entity_poly.pdbx_seq_one_letter_code
_entity_poly.pdbx_strand_id
1 'polypeptide(L)'
;MKLWIKKNKTLLITFGVISLVTWIVTLIEINLIAANTDGLKEYAETKVISDDLEVVGLVGMLDITLLIIWTFIFMFIFMKIIFPSKKALQGALFMEEFRFLKDMPNELRKGLDKNE
;
A
#
# COMPACT_ATOMS: atom_id res chain seq x y z
N MET A 1 -17.75 12.85 -8.96
CA MET A 1 -17.68 11.85 -7.87
C MET A 1 -18.57 10.60 -8.10
N LYS A 2 -19.90 10.72 -8.23
CA LYS A 2 -20.82 9.57 -8.45
C LYS A 2 -20.45 8.67 -9.65
N LEU A 3 -20.03 9.25 -10.77
CA LEU A 3 -19.64 8.51 -11.98
C LEU A 3 -18.33 7.71 -11.79
N TRP A 4 -17.39 8.25 -11.02
CA TRP A 4 -16.13 7.59 -10.69
C TRP A 4 -16.36 6.40 -9.74
N ILE A 5 -17.22 6.57 -8.73
CA ILE A 5 -17.62 5.48 -7.83
C ILE A 5 -18.31 4.37 -8.62
N LYS A 6 -19.24 4.71 -9.53
CA LYS A 6 -19.90 3.71 -10.38
C LYS A 6 -18.92 2.96 -11.27
N LYS A 7 -17.90 3.64 -11.81
CA LYS A 7 -16.85 3.04 -12.66
C LYS A 7 -15.88 2.15 -11.88
N ASN A 8 -15.60 2.47 -10.61
CA ASN A 8 -14.66 1.72 -9.77
C ASN A 8 -15.38 0.86 -8.70
N LYS A 9 -16.69 0.62 -8.86
CA LYS A 9 -17.54 -0.07 -7.87
C LYS A 9 -16.95 -1.41 -7.44
N THR A 10 -16.51 -2.23 -8.39
CA THR A 10 -15.93 -3.54 -8.11
C THR A 10 -14.69 -3.43 -7.24
N LEU A 11 -13.77 -2.50 -7.56
CA LEU A 11 -12.55 -2.27 -6.79
C LEU A 11 -12.85 -1.80 -5.37
N LEU A 12 -13.85 -0.94 -5.18
CA LEU A 12 -14.27 -0.49 -3.84
C LEU A 12 -14.92 -1.62 -3.03
N ILE A 13 -15.74 -2.47 -3.66
CA ILE A 13 -16.33 -3.64 -3.00
C ILE A 13 -15.23 -4.63 -2.61
N THR A 14 -14.31 -4.95 -3.51
CA THR A 14 -13.17 -5.84 -3.22
C THR A 14 -12.35 -5.30 -2.06
N PHE A 15 -12.03 -4.00 -2.07
CA PHE A 15 -11.33 -3.37 -0.96
C PHE A 15 -12.13 -3.45 0.35
N GLY A 16 -13.45 -3.23 0.30
CA GLY A 16 -14.32 -3.39 1.47
C GLY A 16 -14.31 -4.81 2.03
N VAL A 17 -14.36 -5.83 1.17
CA VAL A 17 -14.28 -7.24 1.60
C VAL A 17 -12.93 -7.55 2.22
N ILE A 18 -11.82 -7.15 1.58
CA ILE A 18 -10.47 -7.33 2.13
C ILE A 18 -10.35 -6.62 3.48
N SER A 19 -10.87 -5.39 3.60
CA SER A 19 -10.87 -4.63 4.86
C SER A 19 -11.61 -5.38 5.98
N LEU A 20 -12.76 -5.97 5.66
CA LEU A 20 -13.55 -6.74 6.63
C LEU A 20 -12.83 -8.01 7.05
N VAL A 21 -12.19 -8.72 6.12
CA VAL A 21 -11.38 -9.91 6.42
C VAL A 21 -10.20 -9.56 7.30
N THR A 22 -9.41 -8.54 6.94
CA THR A 22 -8.30 -8.04 7.77
C THR A 22 -8.77 -7.71 9.18
N TRP A 23 -9.88 -6.98 9.30
CA TRP A 23 -10.43 -6.63 10.61
C TRP A 23 -10.83 -7.84 11.45
N ILE A 24 -11.43 -8.88 10.85
CA ILE A 24 -11.77 -10.13 11.55
C ILE A 24 -10.51 -10.84 12.02
N VAL A 25 -9.47 -10.91 11.18
CA VAL A 25 -8.19 -11.55 11.56
C VAL A 25 -7.53 -10.80 12.72
N THR A 26 -7.46 -9.47 12.66
CA THR A 26 -6.94 -8.65 13.78
C THR A 26 -7.73 -8.87 15.07
N LEU A 27 -9.06 -9.03 15.02
CA LEU A 27 -9.85 -9.35 16.21
C LEU A 27 -9.52 -10.73 16.79
N ILE A 28 -9.31 -11.73 15.94
CA ILE A 28 -8.89 -13.08 16.36
C ILE A 28 -7.51 -12.99 17.03
N GLU A 29 -6.58 -12.26 16.43
CA GLU A 29 -5.25 -12.05 17.00
C GLU A 29 -5.31 -11.37 18.37
N ILE A 30 -6.06 -10.29 18.52
CA ILE A 30 -6.23 -9.60 19.81
C ILE A 30 -6.78 -10.56 20.87
N ASN A 31 -7.76 -11.40 20.51
CA ASN A 31 -8.32 -12.38 21.42
C ASN A 31 -7.28 -13.46 21.80
N LEU A 32 -6.50 -13.95 20.84
CA LEU A 32 -5.43 -14.92 21.09
C LEU A 32 -4.33 -14.34 21.97
N ILE A 33 -3.94 -13.08 21.75
CA ILE A 33 -2.98 -12.36 22.61
C ILE A 33 -3.53 -12.25 24.03
N ALA A 34 -4.80 -11.84 24.18
CA ALA A 34 -5.44 -11.70 25.49
C ALA A 34 -5.51 -13.05 26.24
N ALA A 35 -5.83 -14.14 25.54
CA ALA A 35 -5.90 -15.49 26.09
C ALA A 35 -4.53 -16.06 26.49
N ASN A 36 -3.43 -15.55 25.92
CA ASN A 36 -2.06 -16.03 26.15
C ASN A 36 -1.17 -15.00 26.86
N THR A 37 -1.76 -14.08 27.62
CA THR A 37 -1.04 -13.01 28.34
C THR A 37 -0.01 -13.54 29.33
N ASP A 38 -0.29 -14.64 30.02
CA ASP A 38 0.65 -15.26 30.95
C ASP A 38 1.86 -15.87 30.21
N GLY A 39 1.62 -16.54 29.08
CA GLY A 39 2.70 -17.08 28.23
C GLY A 39 3.56 -15.98 27.60
N LEU A 40 2.95 -14.85 27.23
CA LEU A 40 3.67 -13.65 26.78
C LEU A 40 4.57 -13.07 27.88
N LYS A 41 4.09 -13.05 29.12
CA LYS A 41 4.86 -12.59 30.28
C LYS A 41 6.02 -13.52 30.59
N GLU A 42 5.77 -14.84 30.58
CA GLU A 42 6.82 -15.84 30.76
C GLU A 42 7.90 -15.71 29.68
N TYR A 43 7.51 -15.58 28.41
CA TYR A 43 8.45 -15.32 27.32
C TYR A 43 9.26 -14.04 27.54
N ALA A 44 8.65 -12.97 28.06
CA ALA A 44 9.36 -11.72 28.31
C ALA A 44 10.52 -11.92 29.31
N GLU A 45 10.29 -12.73 30.34
CA GLU A 45 11.22 -13.01 31.45
C GLU A 45 12.24 -14.10 31.12
N THR A 46 11.82 -15.21 30.50
CA THR A 46 12.64 -16.42 30.31
C THR A 46 13.14 -16.59 28.87
N LYS A 47 12.55 -15.89 27.90
CA LYS A 47 12.75 -16.07 26.46
C LYS A 47 12.35 -17.45 25.91
N VAL A 48 11.62 -18.24 26.68
CA VAL A 48 11.07 -19.53 26.23
C VAL A 48 9.78 -19.30 25.46
N ILE A 49 9.64 -19.95 24.30
CA ILE A 49 8.43 -19.89 23.47
C ILE A 49 7.63 -21.17 23.72
N SER A 50 6.39 -21.04 24.16
CA SER A 50 5.43 -22.14 24.23
C SER A 50 4.74 -22.36 22.89
N ASP A 51 4.22 -23.56 22.66
CA ASP A 51 3.49 -23.92 21.43
C ASP A 51 2.31 -22.96 21.16
N ASP A 52 1.58 -22.55 22.20
CA ASP A 52 0.47 -21.59 22.08
C ASP A 52 0.97 -20.20 21.66
N LEU A 53 2.14 -19.78 22.16
CA LEU A 53 2.74 -18.50 21.81
C LEU A 53 3.30 -18.51 20.37
N GLU A 54 3.78 -19.65 19.89
CA GLU A 54 4.16 -19.84 18.49
C GLU A 54 2.96 -19.64 17.56
N VAL A 55 1.79 -20.20 17.90
CA VAL A 55 0.54 -20.00 17.14
C VAL A 55 0.13 -18.54 17.12
N VAL A 56 0.18 -17.85 18.27
CA VAL A 56 -0.09 -16.40 18.35
C VAL A 56 0.85 -15.62 17.42
N GLY A 57 2.14 -15.94 17.45
CA GLY A 57 3.14 -15.30 16.59
C GLY A 57 2.92 -15.54 15.10
N LEU A 58 2.54 -16.77 14.70
CA LEU A 58 2.21 -17.10 13.31
C LEU A 58 0.99 -16.33 12.81
N VAL A 59 -0.07 -16.24 13.62
CA VAL A 59 -1.27 -15.46 13.30
C VAL A 59 -0.92 -13.98 13.17
N GLY A 60 -0.07 -13.44 14.06
CA GLY A 60 0.36 -12.05 13.98
C GLY A 60 1.22 -11.73 12.76
N MET A 61 2.11 -12.63 12.33
CA MET A 61 2.84 -12.45 11.06
C MET A 61 1.90 -12.44 9.85
N LEU A 62 0.86 -13.28 9.87
CA LEU A 62 -0.17 -13.29 8.85
C LEU A 62 -0.96 -11.98 8.84
N ASP A 63 -1.36 -11.46 10.01
CA ASP A 63 -2.10 -10.20 10.10
C ASP A 63 -1.27 -9.01 9.62
N ILE A 64 0.00 -8.92 10.02
CA ILE A 64 0.93 -7.89 9.53
C ILE A 64 1.05 -7.96 8.00
N THR A 65 1.18 -9.15 7.43
CA THR A 65 1.27 -9.32 5.97
C THR A 65 -0.02 -8.86 5.28
N LEU A 66 -1.19 -9.20 5.84
CA LEU A 66 -2.48 -8.72 5.35
C LEU A 66 -2.59 -7.20 5.44
N LEU A 67 -2.15 -6.58 6.54
CA LEU A 67 -2.15 -5.13 6.74
C LEU A 67 -1.25 -4.41 5.73
N ILE A 68 -0.09 -4.97 5.39
CA ILE A 68 0.79 -4.42 4.35
C ILE A 68 0.07 -4.42 3.00
N ILE A 69 -0.52 -5.56 2.60
CA ILE A 69 -1.26 -5.67 1.34
C ILE A 69 -2.44 -4.69 1.32
N TRP A 70 -3.19 -4.64 2.42
CA TRP A 70 -4.31 -3.72 2.59
C TRP A 70 -3.88 -2.26 2.41
N THR A 71 -2.75 -1.88 3.01
CA THR A 71 -2.19 -0.53 2.92
C THR A 71 -1.80 -0.17 1.49
N PHE A 72 -1.13 -1.07 0.76
CA PHE A 72 -0.79 -0.83 -0.65
C PHE A 72 -2.03 -0.64 -1.52
N ILE A 73 -3.08 -1.45 -1.31
CA ILE A 73 -4.35 -1.30 -2.04
C ILE A 73 -5.01 0.02 -1.66
N PHE A 74 -5.04 0.39 -0.38
CA PHE A 74 -5.60 1.66 0.07
C PHE A 74 -4.88 2.86 -0.58
N MET A 75 -3.55 2.88 -0.56
CA MET A 75 -2.75 3.92 -1.22
C MET A 75 -3.04 3.98 -2.72
N PHE A 76 -3.14 2.82 -3.39
CA PHE A 76 -3.47 2.76 -4.81
C PHE A 76 -4.84 3.37 -5.11
N ILE A 77 -5.85 3.07 -4.29
CA ILE A 77 -7.20 3.66 -4.43
C ILE A 77 -7.13 5.17 -4.23
N PHE A 78 -6.42 5.63 -3.21
CA PHE A 78 -6.26 7.04 -2.90
C PHE A 78 -5.59 7.80 -4.06
N MET A 79 -4.50 7.25 -4.59
CA MET A 79 -3.84 7.77 -5.79
C MET A 79 -4.79 7.85 -6.98
N LYS A 80 -5.67 6.87 -7.16
CA LYS A 80 -6.64 6.85 -8.26
C LYS A 80 -7.81 7.83 -8.08
N ILE A 81 -8.08 8.25 -6.84
CA ILE A 81 -9.04 9.30 -6.51
C ILE A 81 -8.42 10.67 -6.78
N ILE A 82 -7.21 10.91 -6.29
CA ILE A 82 -6.48 12.19 -6.46
C ILE A 82 -6.10 12.40 -7.93
N PHE A 83 -5.56 11.37 -8.58
CA PHE A 83 -5.11 11.39 -9.97
C PHE A 83 -6.00 10.48 -10.82
N PRO A 84 -7.18 10.95 -11.25
CA PRO A 84 -8.15 10.12 -11.96
C PRO A 84 -7.70 9.71 -13.37
N SER A 85 -6.60 10.29 -13.88
CA SER A 85 -6.02 9.94 -15.18
C SER A 85 -4.49 9.96 -15.15
N LYS A 86 -3.86 9.20 -16.07
CA LYS A 86 -2.41 9.23 -16.25
C LYS A 86 -1.89 10.62 -16.59
N LYS A 87 -2.67 11.42 -17.33
CA LYS A 87 -2.33 12.81 -17.66
C LYS A 87 -2.33 13.69 -16.41
N ALA A 88 -3.28 13.52 -15.50
CA ALA A 88 -3.31 14.24 -14.23
C ALA A 88 -2.11 13.88 -13.34
N LEU A 89 -1.70 12.62 -13.34
CA LEU A 89 -0.49 12.16 -12.63
C LEU A 89 0.79 12.73 -13.28
N GLN A 90 0.89 12.71 -14.62
CA GLN A 90 2.03 13.26 -15.36
C GLN A 90 2.17 14.77 -15.17
N GLY A 91 1.05 15.52 -15.20
CA GLY A 91 1.04 16.95 -14.91
C GLY A 91 1.44 17.26 -13.47
N ALA A 92 0.96 16.48 -12.49
CA ALA A 92 1.33 16.65 -11.08
C ALA A 92 2.80 16.31 -10.78
N LEU A 93 3.42 15.43 -11.58
CA LEU A 93 4.84 15.10 -11.50
C LEU A 93 5.71 15.99 -12.39
N PHE A 94 5.15 17.06 -12.97
CA PHE A 94 5.83 17.97 -13.90
C PHE A 94 6.54 17.24 -15.06
N MET A 95 6.07 16.04 -15.41
CA MET A 95 6.77 15.13 -16.33
C MET A 95 6.85 15.71 -17.75
N GLU A 96 5.89 16.56 -18.12
CA GLU A 96 5.91 17.31 -19.39
C GLU A 96 6.93 18.46 -19.36
N GLU A 97 7.15 19.11 -18.23
CA GLU A 97 8.14 20.18 -18.08
C GLU A 97 9.58 19.61 -18.07
N PHE A 98 9.79 18.44 -17.47
CA PHE A 98 11.07 17.72 -17.58
C PHE A 98 11.33 17.13 -18.97
N ARG A 99 10.30 17.05 -19.84
CA ARG A 99 10.48 16.60 -21.22
C ARG A 99 11.31 17.61 -22.02
N PHE A 100 11.20 18.90 -21.71
CA PHE A 100 12.06 19.95 -22.25
C PHE A 100 13.55 19.68 -21.94
N LEU A 101 13.88 19.28 -20.71
CA LEU A 101 15.26 18.92 -20.34
C LEU A 101 15.78 17.71 -21.11
N LYS A 102 14.90 16.77 -21.48
CA LYS A 102 15.26 15.61 -22.31
C LYS A 102 15.51 15.98 -23.77
N ASP A 103 14.78 16.96 -24.31
CA ASP A 103 14.84 17.37 -25.71
C ASP A 103 15.91 18.45 -25.98
N MET A 104 16.34 19.17 -24.93
CA MET A 104 17.39 20.21 -24.96
C MET A 104 18.72 19.79 -25.63
N PRO A 105 19.28 18.58 -25.44
CA PRO A 105 20.53 18.19 -26.10
C PRO A 105 20.41 18.11 -27.62
N ASN A 106 19.24 17.70 -28.13
CA ASN A 106 18.98 17.60 -29.57
C ASN A 106 18.73 18.97 -30.20
N GLU A 107 18.08 19.89 -29.49
CA GLU A 107 17.93 21.28 -29.94
C GLU A 107 19.26 22.03 -29.96
N LEU A 108 20.11 21.84 -28.93
CA LEU A 108 21.47 22.38 -28.92
C LEU A 108 22.32 21.83 -30.08
N ARG A 109 22.24 20.52 -30.37
CA ARG A 109 22.91 19.92 -31.53
C ARG A 109 22.46 20.52 -32.86
N LYS A 110 21.14 20.70 -33.06
CA LYS A 110 20.59 21.32 -34.26
C LYS A 110 20.97 22.80 -34.41
N GLY A 111 21.18 23.51 -33.31
CA GLY A 111 21.66 24.90 -33.30
C GLY A 111 23.14 25.02 -33.64
N LEU A 112 23.95 24.03 -33.23
CA LEU A 112 25.38 23.93 -33.56
C LEU A 112 25.60 23.59 -35.04
N ASP A 113 24.92 22.57 -35.58
CA ASP A 113 25.04 22.16 -37.00
C ASP A 113 24.58 23.23 -38.00
N LYS A 114 23.84 24.26 -37.56
CA LYS A 114 23.38 25.37 -38.42
C LYS A 114 24.38 26.52 -38.54
N ASN A 115 25.41 26.53 -37.69
CA ASN A 115 26.41 27.60 -37.64
C ASN A 115 27.80 27.17 -38.13
N GLU A 116 27.94 25.94 -38.65
CA GLU A 116 29.05 25.51 -39.54
C GLU A 116 28.58 25.52 -41.00
#